data_AF-A0A257Y8N1-F1
#
_entry.id   AF-A0A257Y8N1-F1
#
_cell.length_a   1.000
_cell.length_b   1.000
_cell.length_c   1.000
_cell.angle_alpha   90.00
_cell.angle_beta   90.00
_cell.angle_gamma   90.00
#
_symmetry.space_group_name_H-M   'P 1'
#
loop_
_entity.id
_entity.type
_entity.pdbx_description
1 polymer ?
#
loop_
_entity_poly.entity_id
_entity_poly.type
_entity_poly.pdbx_seq_one_letter_code
_entity_poly.pdbx_strand_id
1 'polypeptide(L)'
;MTIHTHDDAYEPAHTASQTAHALDELQLYGYRPFDEPDPRPMPDGQRLAVAVADIFDALVATLEDTRMEPDLEEVLWGQVNLFHRATARIERSLDENEQAQRRLQREQDGSEVKSTELERLTAEGLTLIERRNCMDMMRDHAATEFVHHTGSTWRPRTGSMVNRQHMTAALIDSRDFLAAKRRAETDVMLPASPKVALSGGTDFNDHRLIWGKLDQVRTKYPDMVLLHGGSPKGAELIA
;
A
#
# COMPACT_ATOMS: atom_id res chain seq x y z
N MET A 1 4.49 -28.49 -81.40
CA MET A 1 4.85 -27.39 -80.48
C MET A 1 3.53 -26.79 -80.02
N THR A 2 3.08 -27.19 -78.83
CA THR A 2 1.77 -26.85 -78.29
C THR A 2 2.03 -26.09 -77.00
N ILE A 3 1.66 -24.82 -76.96
CA ILE A 3 1.91 -23.91 -75.84
C ILE A 3 0.81 -24.19 -74.79
N HIS A 4 1.21 -24.71 -73.63
CA HIS A 4 0.34 -24.74 -72.45
C HIS A 4 0.33 -23.34 -71.83
N THR A 5 -0.78 -22.63 -71.97
CA THR A 5 -1.10 -21.47 -71.13
C THR A 5 -1.48 -21.99 -69.75
N HIS A 6 -0.67 -21.68 -68.75
CA HIS A 6 -1.00 -21.89 -67.34
C HIS A 6 -2.14 -20.93 -66.99
N ASP A 7 -3.31 -21.47 -66.67
CA ASP A 7 -4.43 -20.71 -66.11
C ASP A 7 -4.03 -20.36 -64.67
N ASP A 8 -3.50 -19.16 -64.46
CA ASP A 8 -3.25 -18.62 -63.12
C ASP A 8 -4.62 -18.46 -62.44
N ALA A 9 -4.89 -19.38 -61.53
CA ALA A 9 -6.12 -19.48 -60.78
C ALA A 9 -6.43 -18.15 -60.07
N TYR A 10 -7.61 -17.60 -60.36
CA TYR A 10 -8.19 -16.48 -59.62
C TYR A 10 -8.40 -16.89 -58.16
N GLU A 11 -7.51 -16.45 -57.27
CA GLU A 11 -7.69 -16.57 -55.82
C GLU A 11 -8.76 -15.55 -55.38
N PRO A 12 -9.91 -15.99 -54.84
CA PRO A 12 -10.93 -15.05 -54.37
C PRO A 12 -10.40 -14.26 -53.17
N ALA A 13 -10.67 -12.95 -53.13
CA ALA A 13 -10.33 -12.11 -51.99
C ALA A 13 -10.93 -12.69 -50.71
N HIS A 14 -10.07 -13.21 -49.82
CA HIS A 14 -10.49 -13.74 -48.53
C HIS A 14 -11.01 -12.59 -47.68
N THR A 15 -12.33 -12.50 -47.57
CA THR A 15 -12.98 -11.68 -46.55
C THR A 15 -12.57 -12.24 -45.19
N ALA A 16 -12.12 -11.36 -44.28
CA ALA A 16 -11.64 -11.77 -42.97
C ALA A 16 -12.67 -12.69 -42.30
N SER A 17 -12.20 -13.83 -41.80
CA SER A 17 -13.05 -14.79 -41.09
C SER A 17 -13.70 -14.12 -39.88
N GLN A 18 -14.87 -14.59 -39.45
CA GLN A 18 -15.49 -14.11 -38.21
C GLN A 18 -14.55 -14.25 -37.00
N THR A 19 -13.68 -15.26 -36.99
CA THR A 19 -12.63 -15.39 -35.97
C THR A 19 -11.60 -14.27 -36.06
N ALA A 20 -11.23 -13.83 -37.26
CA ALA A 20 -10.30 -12.73 -37.45
C ALA A 20 -10.92 -11.40 -37.01
N HIS A 21 -12.21 -11.18 -37.31
CA HIS A 21 -12.96 -10.02 -36.80
C HIS A 21 -13.09 -10.04 -35.27
N ALA A 22 -13.39 -11.19 -34.66
CA ALA A 22 -13.46 -11.32 -33.21
C ALA A 22 -12.10 -11.07 -32.54
N LEU A 23 -10.99 -11.51 -33.17
CA LEU A 23 -9.64 -11.23 -32.67
C LEU A 23 -9.27 -9.75 -32.80
N ASP A 24 -9.68 -9.10 -33.88
CA ASP A 24 -9.46 -7.67 -34.10
C ASP A 24 -10.29 -6.82 -33.10
N GLU A 25 -11.54 -7.21 -32.85
CA GLU A 25 -12.37 -6.60 -31.80
C GLU A 25 -11.79 -6.86 -30.39
N LEU A 26 -11.25 -8.05 -30.11
CA LEU A 26 -10.55 -8.32 -28.85
C LEU A 26 -9.20 -7.60 -28.76
N GLN A 27 -8.56 -7.27 -29.88
CA GLN A 27 -7.34 -6.49 -29.89
C GLN A 27 -7.62 -5.01 -29.68
N LEU A 28 -8.76 -4.52 -30.16
CA LEU A 28 -9.17 -3.12 -30.08
C LEU A 28 -9.96 -2.80 -28.79
N TYR A 29 -10.76 -3.74 -28.30
CA TYR A 29 -11.65 -3.59 -27.14
C TYR A 29 -11.48 -4.67 -26.07
N GLY A 30 -10.66 -5.69 -26.32
CA GLY A 30 -10.42 -6.73 -25.32
C GLY A 30 -9.64 -6.16 -24.15
N TYR A 31 -10.30 -6.16 -22.99
CA TYR A 31 -9.71 -5.78 -21.72
C TYR A 31 -8.43 -6.59 -21.47
N ARG A 32 -7.28 -5.90 -21.50
CA ARG A 32 -6.00 -6.44 -21.05
C ARG A 32 -5.83 -6.05 -19.59
N PRO A 33 -5.85 -7.00 -18.64
CA PRO A 33 -5.86 -6.70 -17.21
C PRO A 33 -4.69 -5.87 -16.68
N PHE A 34 -3.69 -5.53 -17.51
CA PHE A 34 -2.44 -4.88 -17.10
C PHE A 34 -1.88 -3.84 -18.09
N ASP A 35 -2.55 -3.54 -19.22
CA ASP A 35 -2.05 -2.58 -20.22
C ASP A 35 -2.71 -1.19 -20.11
N GLU A 36 -3.98 -1.09 -19.70
CA GLU A 36 -4.68 0.18 -19.49
C GLU A 36 -5.38 0.23 -18.12
N PRO A 37 -5.40 1.40 -17.43
CA PRO A 37 -6.15 1.58 -16.19
C PRO A 37 -7.63 1.27 -16.39
N ASP A 38 -8.25 0.51 -15.47
CA ASP A 38 -9.68 0.22 -15.51
C ASP A 38 -10.48 1.53 -15.45
N PRO A 39 -11.25 1.90 -16.49
CA PRO A 39 -11.90 3.20 -16.55
C PRO A 39 -13.20 3.25 -15.73
N ARG A 40 -13.64 2.12 -15.16
CA ARG A 40 -14.90 2.07 -14.40
C ARG A 40 -14.75 2.85 -13.09
N PRO A 41 -15.75 3.69 -12.73
CA PRO A 41 -15.68 4.45 -11.50
C PRO A 41 -15.82 3.54 -10.28
N MET A 42 -15.26 3.99 -9.14
CA MET A 42 -15.56 3.38 -7.85
C MET A 42 -17.07 3.50 -7.53
N PRO A 43 -17.64 2.52 -6.81
CA PRO A 43 -19.02 2.61 -6.36
C PRO A 43 -19.24 3.83 -5.45
N ASP A 44 -20.43 4.41 -5.54
CA ASP A 44 -20.83 5.54 -4.70
C ASP A 44 -20.82 5.14 -3.21
N GLY A 45 -20.23 6.00 -2.37
CA GLY A 45 -20.03 5.75 -0.95
C GLY A 45 -21.34 5.58 -0.18
N GLN A 46 -22.37 6.37 -0.51
CA GLN A 46 -23.67 6.27 0.14
C GLN A 46 -24.38 4.98 -0.26
N ARG A 47 -24.28 4.58 -1.53
CA ARG A 47 -24.83 3.30 -1.99
C ARG A 47 -24.15 2.11 -1.31
N LEU A 48 -22.83 2.18 -1.09
CA LEU A 48 -22.11 1.17 -0.30
C LEU A 48 -22.60 1.13 1.15
N ALA A 49 -22.78 2.29 1.79
CA ALA A 49 -23.29 2.38 3.15
C ALA A 49 -24.65 1.68 3.30
N VAL A 50 -25.59 2.01 2.42
CA VAL A 50 -26.93 1.42 2.39
C VAL A 50 -26.83 -0.10 2.17
N ALA A 51 -26.03 -0.54 1.20
CA ALA A 51 -25.88 -1.97 0.94
C ALA A 51 -25.28 -2.74 2.13
N VAL A 52 -24.36 -2.13 2.88
CA VAL A 52 -23.80 -2.74 4.09
C VAL A 52 -24.86 -2.83 5.18
N ALA A 53 -25.63 -1.76 5.42
CA ALA A 53 -26.73 -1.79 6.39
C ALA A 53 -27.77 -2.87 6.03
N ASP A 54 -28.19 -2.94 4.77
CA ASP A 54 -29.15 -3.94 4.29
C ASP A 54 -28.67 -5.39 4.54
N ILE A 55 -27.36 -5.65 4.41
CA ILE A 55 -26.77 -6.96 4.71
C ILE A 55 -26.86 -7.28 6.21
N PHE A 56 -26.57 -6.32 7.08
CA PHE A 56 -26.67 -6.50 8.53
C PHE A 56 -28.12 -6.70 8.96
N ASP A 57 -29.04 -5.85 8.49
CA ASP A 57 -30.48 -5.94 8.75
C ASP A 57 -31.03 -7.30 8.33
N ALA A 58 -30.64 -7.80 7.15
CA ALA A 58 -31.07 -9.11 6.67
C ALA A 58 -30.58 -10.25 7.58
N LEU A 59 -29.33 -10.19 8.06
CA LEU A 59 -28.78 -11.20 8.98
C LEU A 59 -29.49 -11.17 10.33
N VAL A 60 -29.70 -9.98 10.89
CA VAL A 60 -30.38 -9.79 12.18
C VAL A 60 -31.83 -10.27 12.08
N ALA A 61 -32.60 -9.76 11.12
CA ALA A 61 -34.02 -10.10 10.96
C ALA A 61 -34.26 -11.59 10.68
N THR A 62 -33.27 -12.31 10.14
CA THR A 62 -33.39 -13.74 9.84
C THR A 62 -32.99 -14.63 11.03
N LEU A 63 -32.06 -14.20 11.86
CA LEU A 63 -31.45 -15.03 12.92
C LEU A 63 -31.93 -14.67 14.32
N GLU A 64 -32.33 -13.43 14.57
CA GLU A 64 -32.94 -12.96 15.82
C GLU A 64 -34.23 -13.74 16.12
N ASP A 65 -34.50 -14.01 17.40
CA ASP A 65 -35.63 -14.82 17.88
C ASP A 65 -35.64 -16.27 17.34
N THR A 66 -34.52 -16.75 16.80
CA THR A 66 -34.35 -18.14 16.36
C THR A 66 -33.32 -18.89 17.21
N ARG A 67 -33.20 -20.20 16.98
CA ARG A 67 -32.13 -21.01 17.61
C ARG A 67 -30.72 -20.60 17.19
N MET A 68 -30.58 -19.77 16.16
CA MET A 68 -29.29 -19.27 15.67
C MET A 68 -28.88 -17.95 16.33
N GLU A 69 -29.74 -17.30 17.12
CA GLU A 69 -29.45 -16.02 17.77
C GLU A 69 -28.15 -16.04 18.61
N PRO A 70 -27.79 -17.13 19.34
CA PRO A 70 -26.52 -17.18 20.07
C PRO A 70 -25.27 -17.04 19.18
N ASP A 71 -25.38 -17.35 17.88
CA ASP A 71 -24.28 -17.23 16.91
C ASP A 71 -24.31 -15.89 16.14
N LEU A 72 -25.37 -15.08 16.29
CA LEU A 72 -25.57 -13.84 15.53
C LEU A 72 -24.39 -12.86 15.70
N GLU A 73 -23.94 -12.63 16.93
CA GLU A 73 -22.82 -11.72 17.19
C GLU A 73 -21.55 -12.13 16.43
N GLU A 74 -21.21 -13.42 16.41
CA GLU A 74 -20.03 -13.93 15.69
C GLU A 74 -20.19 -13.77 14.17
N VAL A 75 -21.40 -13.99 13.65
CA VAL A 75 -21.71 -13.79 12.22
C VAL A 75 -21.53 -12.31 11.84
N LEU A 76 -22.10 -11.38 12.62
CA LEU A 76 -21.95 -9.94 12.39
C LEU A 76 -20.48 -9.51 12.54
N TRP A 77 -19.76 -10.02 13.53
CA TRP A 77 -18.33 -9.77 13.70
C TRP A 77 -17.54 -10.22 12.46
N GLY A 78 -17.90 -11.39 11.92
CA GLY A 78 -17.35 -11.94 10.69
C GLY A 78 -17.55 -11.04 9.47
N GLN A 79 -18.69 -10.37 9.38
CA GLN A 79 -19.02 -9.47 8.27
C GLN A 79 -18.11 -8.22 8.25
N VAL A 80 -17.85 -7.60 9.40
CA VAL A 80 -16.87 -6.49 9.49
C VAL A 80 -15.46 -6.99 9.15
N ASN A 81 -15.11 -8.15 9.70
CA ASN A 81 -13.80 -8.75 9.54
C ASN A 81 -13.52 -9.18 8.07
N LEU A 82 -14.55 -9.46 7.27
CA LEU A 82 -14.40 -9.70 5.83
C LEU A 82 -13.76 -8.50 5.13
N PHE A 83 -14.31 -7.29 5.34
CA PHE A 83 -13.80 -6.06 4.74
C PHE A 83 -12.43 -5.67 5.31
N HIS A 84 -12.23 -5.89 6.61
CA HIS A 84 -10.92 -5.70 7.24
C HIS A 84 -9.82 -6.57 6.59
N ARG A 85 -10.09 -7.87 6.37
CA ARG A 85 -9.14 -8.76 5.69
C ARG A 85 -8.97 -8.42 4.21
N ALA A 86 -10.03 -7.95 3.53
CA ALA A 86 -9.94 -7.51 2.15
C ALA A 86 -9.01 -6.30 2.00
N THR A 87 -9.12 -5.33 2.92
CA THR A 87 -8.22 -4.18 3.03
C THR A 87 -6.78 -4.64 3.18
N ALA A 88 -6.49 -5.53 4.14
CA ALA A 88 -5.13 -6.03 4.38
C ALA A 88 -4.53 -6.80 3.17
N ARG A 89 -5.36 -7.43 2.33
CA ARG A 89 -4.88 -8.04 1.07
C ARG A 89 -4.44 -6.96 0.07
N ILE A 90 -5.23 -5.91 -0.09
CA ILE A 90 -4.92 -4.81 -1.01
C ILE A 90 -3.69 -4.03 -0.53
N GLU A 91 -3.54 -3.82 0.78
CA GLU A 91 -2.36 -3.19 1.36
C GLU A 91 -1.07 -3.92 1.01
N ARG A 92 -1.05 -5.27 1.03
CA ARG A 92 0.13 -6.02 0.59
C ARG A 92 0.47 -5.81 -0.88
N SER A 93 -0.54 -5.75 -1.75
CA SER A 93 -0.33 -5.40 -3.17
C SER A 93 0.16 -3.96 -3.35
N LEU A 94 -0.29 -3.03 -2.50
CA LEU A 94 0.23 -1.66 -2.46
C LEU A 94 1.71 -1.64 -2.06
N ASP A 95 2.09 -2.37 -1.01
CA ASP A 95 3.48 -2.45 -0.56
C ASP A 95 4.41 -3.02 -1.66
N GLU A 96 3.93 -4.01 -2.42
CA GLU A 96 4.64 -4.58 -3.58
C GLU A 96 4.77 -3.55 -4.72
N ASN A 97 3.67 -2.86 -5.05
CA ASN A 97 3.66 -1.80 -6.06
C ASN A 97 4.58 -0.62 -5.69
N GLU A 98 4.57 -0.17 -4.43
CA GLU A 98 5.45 0.88 -3.92
C GLU A 98 6.93 0.48 -4.01
N GLN A 99 7.26 -0.78 -3.69
CA GLN A 99 8.62 -1.30 -3.86
C GLN A 99 9.05 -1.30 -5.32
N ALA A 100 8.17 -1.71 -6.23
CA ALA A 100 8.43 -1.70 -7.66
C ALA A 100 8.64 -0.27 -8.19
N GLN A 101 7.79 0.69 -7.78
CA GLN A 101 7.97 2.11 -8.12
C GLN A 101 9.33 2.64 -7.62
N ARG A 102 9.69 2.39 -6.35
CA ARG A 102 10.98 2.82 -5.78
C ARG A 102 12.17 2.20 -6.51
N ARG A 103 12.05 0.94 -6.92
CA ARG A 103 13.08 0.26 -7.71
C ARG A 103 13.25 0.93 -9.07
N LEU A 104 12.16 1.14 -9.82
CA LEU A 104 12.21 1.81 -11.12
C LEU A 104 12.76 3.23 -11.02
N GLN A 105 12.37 4.00 -10.01
CA GLN A 105 12.89 5.35 -9.78
C GLN A 105 14.42 5.36 -9.61
N ARG A 106 14.99 4.37 -8.90
CA ARG A 106 16.46 4.24 -8.73
C ARG A 106 17.16 3.76 -9.99
N GLU A 107 16.49 2.94 -10.79
CA GLU A 107 17.00 2.37 -12.04
C GLU A 107 16.75 3.30 -13.25
N GLN A 108 16.17 4.49 -13.05
CA GLN A 108 15.92 5.44 -14.13
C GLN A 108 17.21 5.80 -14.87
N ASP A 109 17.15 5.71 -16.18
CA ASP A 109 18.20 6.10 -17.13
C ASP A 109 17.73 7.18 -18.11
N GLY A 110 16.52 7.72 -17.91
CA GLY A 110 15.90 8.71 -18.79
C GLY A 110 15.29 8.12 -20.06
N SER A 111 15.23 6.79 -20.20
CA SER A 111 14.54 6.16 -21.33
C SER A 111 13.02 6.31 -21.24
N GLU A 112 12.39 6.51 -22.39
CA GLU A 112 10.92 6.56 -22.50
C GLU A 112 10.29 5.27 -21.95
N VAL A 113 10.88 4.10 -22.23
CA VAL A 113 10.40 2.80 -21.77
C VAL A 113 10.26 2.76 -20.24
N LYS A 114 11.29 3.19 -19.50
CA LYS A 114 11.24 3.20 -18.02
C LYS A 114 10.34 4.31 -17.48
N SER A 115 10.17 5.41 -18.22
CA SER A 115 9.20 6.45 -17.86
C SER A 115 7.78 5.90 -17.93
N THR A 116 7.42 5.29 -19.06
CA THR A 116 6.10 4.67 -19.28
C THR A 116 5.83 3.54 -18.29
N GLU A 117 6.82 2.73 -17.95
CA GLU A 117 6.67 1.68 -16.94
C GLU A 117 6.37 2.26 -15.54
N LEU A 118 7.03 3.35 -15.16
CA LEU A 118 6.77 4.04 -13.90
C LEU A 118 5.37 4.68 -13.89
N GLU A 119 4.93 5.29 -14.98
CA GLU A 119 3.58 5.83 -15.14
C GLU A 119 2.52 4.74 -14.97
N ARG A 120 2.73 3.57 -15.58
CA ARG A 120 1.84 2.40 -15.45
C ARG A 120 1.74 1.93 -14.00
N LEU A 121 2.87 1.76 -13.30
CA LEU A 121 2.86 1.38 -11.89
C LEU A 121 2.20 2.44 -11.00
N THR A 122 2.33 3.72 -11.35
CA THR A 122 1.69 4.83 -10.63
C THR A 122 0.17 4.77 -10.78
N ALA A 123 -0.33 4.53 -12.00
CA ALA A 123 -1.77 4.37 -12.26
C ALA A 123 -2.35 3.13 -11.57
N GLU A 124 -1.60 2.02 -11.55
CA GLU A 124 -1.97 0.81 -10.78
C GLU A 124 -2.02 1.10 -9.28
N GLY A 125 -1.03 1.80 -8.74
CA GLY A 125 -0.98 2.22 -7.34
C GLY A 125 -2.19 3.07 -6.95
N LEU A 126 -2.60 4.01 -7.81
CA LEU A 126 -3.80 4.81 -7.61
C LEU A 126 -5.07 3.92 -7.55
N THR A 127 -5.21 2.98 -8.48
CA THR A 127 -6.32 2.04 -8.49
C THR A 127 -6.38 1.19 -7.22
N LEU A 128 -5.22 0.73 -6.72
CA LEU A 128 -5.16 -0.03 -5.47
C LEU A 128 -5.53 0.84 -4.26
N ILE A 129 -5.11 2.11 -4.22
CA ILE A 129 -5.51 3.07 -3.18
C ILE A 129 -7.02 3.24 -3.16
N GLU A 130 -7.65 3.47 -4.31
CA GLU A 130 -9.09 3.66 -4.40
C GLU A 130 -9.85 2.40 -3.95
N ARG A 131 -9.41 1.21 -4.39
CA ARG A 131 -9.98 -0.07 -3.95
C ARG A 131 -9.82 -0.30 -2.45
N ARG A 132 -8.67 0.06 -1.87
CA ARG A 132 -8.45 -0.01 -0.41
C ARG A 132 -9.39 0.94 0.32
N ASN A 133 -9.51 2.19 -0.13
CA ASN A 133 -10.38 3.19 0.49
C ASN A 133 -11.85 2.73 0.48
N CYS A 134 -12.29 2.12 -0.63
CA CYS A 134 -13.62 1.50 -0.75
C CYS A 134 -13.84 0.40 0.30
N MET A 135 -12.85 -0.49 0.50
CA MET A 135 -12.92 -1.54 1.53
C MET A 135 -12.85 -0.99 2.97
N ASP A 136 -12.05 0.06 3.20
CA ASP A 136 -12.00 0.77 4.48
C ASP A 136 -13.37 1.40 4.81
N MET A 137 -14.03 2.05 3.84
CA MET A 137 -15.38 2.61 4.02
C MET A 137 -16.41 1.54 4.37
N MET A 138 -16.42 0.42 3.64
CA MET A 138 -17.32 -0.69 3.96
C MET A 138 -17.04 -1.29 5.34
N ARG A 139 -15.77 -1.44 5.72
CA ARG A 139 -15.37 -1.91 7.06
C ARG A 139 -15.86 -0.96 8.15
N ASP A 140 -15.66 0.34 7.98
CA ASP A 140 -15.99 1.33 9.00
C ASP A 140 -17.51 1.48 9.18
N HIS A 141 -18.28 1.40 8.08
CA HIS A 141 -19.74 1.32 8.17
C HIS A 141 -20.21 0.00 8.79
N ALA A 142 -19.67 -1.14 8.35
CA ALA A 142 -20.00 -2.43 8.95
C ALA A 142 -19.71 -2.45 10.47
N ALA A 143 -18.62 -1.81 10.91
CA ALA A 143 -18.32 -1.66 12.33
C ALA A 143 -19.36 -0.80 13.08
N THR A 144 -19.92 0.20 12.40
CA THR A 144 -21.03 1.01 12.94
C THR A 144 -22.30 0.18 13.08
N GLU A 145 -22.66 -0.60 12.06
CA GLU A 145 -23.81 -1.52 12.11
C GLU A 145 -23.64 -2.62 13.17
N PHE A 146 -22.42 -3.15 13.30
CA PHE A 146 -22.10 -4.10 14.37
C PHE A 146 -22.38 -3.50 15.76
N VAL A 147 -21.94 -2.26 16.01
CA VAL A 147 -22.23 -1.57 17.28
C VAL A 147 -23.73 -1.30 17.43
N HIS A 148 -24.41 -0.93 16.34
CA HIS A 148 -25.85 -0.66 16.33
C HIS A 148 -26.65 -1.88 16.79
N HIS A 149 -26.36 -3.06 16.26
CA HIS A 149 -27.12 -4.28 16.58
C HIS A 149 -26.66 -5.01 17.84
N THR A 150 -25.38 -4.93 18.22
CA THR A 150 -24.83 -5.71 19.36
C THR A 150 -24.60 -4.87 20.62
N GLY A 151 -24.55 -3.54 20.50
CA GLY A 151 -24.12 -2.64 21.57
C GLY A 151 -22.62 -2.71 21.89
N SER A 152 -21.87 -3.63 21.28
CA SER A 152 -20.44 -3.86 21.52
C SER A 152 -19.59 -3.23 20.43
N THR A 153 -18.40 -2.73 20.78
CA THR A 153 -17.46 -2.19 19.79
C THR A 153 -16.77 -3.32 19.04
N TRP A 154 -16.83 -3.30 17.71
CA TRP A 154 -16.06 -4.22 16.90
C TRP A 154 -14.55 -3.99 17.08
N ARG A 155 -13.78 -5.07 17.25
CA ARG A 155 -12.31 -5.04 17.26
C ARG A 155 -11.75 -6.24 16.50
N PRO A 156 -10.67 -6.07 15.71
CA PRO A 156 -10.00 -7.21 15.10
C PRO A 156 -9.36 -8.08 16.18
N ARG A 157 -9.45 -9.41 16.02
CA ARG A 157 -8.80 -10.38 16.94
C ARG A 157 -7.29 -10.37 16.79
N THR A 158 -6.79 -10.00 15.62
CA THR A 158 -5.37 -9.93 15.29
C THR A 158 -5.12 -8.70 14.42
N GLY A 159 -4.00 -8.02 14.67
CA GLY A 159 -3.59 -6.85 13.90
C GLY A 159 -4.12 -5.53 14.47
N SER A 160 -3.68 -4.43 13.87
CA SER A 160 -4.13 -3.08 14.22
C SER A 160 -5.11 -2.58 13.17
N MET A 161 -6.07 -1.76 13.61
CA MET A 161 -6.96 -1.04 12.71
C MET A 161 -6.41 0.37 12.50
N VAL A 162 -5.95 0.66 11.28
CA VAL A 162 -5.51 2.01 10.91
C VAL A 162 -6.71 2.77 10.35
N ASN A 163 -7.05 3.89 10.96
CA ASN A 163 -8.04 4.81 10.43
C ASN A 163 -7.36 5.81 9.49
N ARG A 164 -7.83 5.86 8.24
CA ARG A 164 -7.32 6.73 7.17
C ARG A 164 -8.38 7.69 6.62
N GLN A 165 -9.55 7.78 7.27
CA GLN A 165 -10.73 8.49 6.77
C GLN A 165 -10.46 9.96 6.41
N HIS A 166 -9.54 10.62 7.12
CA HIS A 166 -9.16 12.02 6.89
C HIS A 166 -7.79 12.19 6.23
N MET A 167 -7.18 11.12 5.71
CA MET A 167 -5.85 11.19 5.11
C MET A 167 -5.95 11.48 3.61
N THR A 168 -5.76 12.74 3.23
CA THR A 168 -5.77 13.19 1.83
C THR A 168 -4.35 13.32 1.28
N ALA A 169 -4.20 13.32 -0.05
CA ALA A 169 -2.90 13.57 -0.70
C ALA A 169 -2.26 14.88 -0.22
N ALA A 170 -3.03 15.97 -0.15
CA ALA A 170 -2.55 17.26 0.37
C ALA A 170 -2.06 17.19 1.83
N LEU A 171 -2.69 16.36 2.68
CA LEU A 171 -2.25 16.16 4.05
C LEU A 171 -0.97 15.31 4.14
N ILE A 172 -0.81 14.31 3.26
CA ILE A 172 0.42 13.52 3.15
C ILE A 172 1.56 14.44 2.70
N ASP A 173 1.39 15.15 1.59
CA ASP A 173 2.39 16.07 1.04
C ASP A 173 2.81 17.14 2.05
N SER A 174 1.84 17.70 2.78
CA SER A 174 2.12 18.66 3.85
C SER A 174 2.96 18.06 4.97
N ARG A 175 2.64 16.83 5.41
CA ARG A 175 3.42 16.15 6.47
C ARG A 175 4.84 15.83 6.00
N ASP A 176 4.99 15.36 4.78
CA ASP A 176 6.28 15.02 4.18
C ASP A 176 7.13 16.28 3.99
N PHE A 177 6.53 17.36 3.48
CA PHE A 177 7.19 18.68 3.40
C PHE A 177 7.64 19.17 4.77
N LEU A 178 6.78 19.12 5.79
CA LEU A 178 7.14 19.54 7.15
C LEU A 178 8.21 18.64 7.79
N ALA A 179 8.24 17.35 7.46
CA ALA A 179 9.28 16.44 7.92
C ALA A 179 10.62 16.72 7.20
N ALA A 180 10.59 16.92 5.89
CA ALA A 180 11.77 17.26 5.09
C ALA A 180 12.36 18.61 5.51
N LYS A 181 11.51 19.63 5.71
CA LYS A 181 11.91 20.94 6.23
C LYS A 181 12.57 20.82 7.59
N ARG A 182 11.96 20.10 8.53
CA ARG A 182 12.56 19.87 9.87
C ARG A 182 13.91 19.17 9.78
N ARG A 183 14.04 18.17 8.90
CA ARG A 183 15.33 17.50 8.67
C ARG A 183 16.37 18.48 8.13
N ALA A 184 16.03 19.27 7.12
CA ALA A 184 16.95 20.27 6.55
C ALA A 184 17.36 21.33 7.60
N GLU A 185 16.44 21.83 8.42
CA GLU A 185 16.74 22.77 9.50
C GLU A 185 17.63 22.13 10.59
N THR A 186 17.40 20.86 10.93
CA THR A 186 18.21 20.12 11.91
C THR A 186 19.61 19.82 11.38
N ASP A 187 19.72 19.47 10.10
CA ASP A 187 21.00 19.17 9.44
C ASP A 187 21.96 20.35 9.46
N VAL A 188 21.46 21.59 9.47
CA VAL A 188 22.28 22.82 9.62
C VAL A 188 22.82 22.98 11.05
N MET A 189 22.09 22.52 12.06
CA MET A 189 22.54 22.55 13.46
C MET A 189 23.48 21.39 13.81
N LEU A 190 23.59 20.40 12.94
CA LEU A 190 24.46 19.24 13.17
C LEU A 190 25.91 19.59 12.78
N PRO A 191 26.89 19.24 13.63
CA PRO A 191 28.29 19.39 13.28
C PRO A 191 28.63 18.64 11.97
N ALA A 192 29.43 19.27 11.12
CA ALA A 192 29.85 18.71 9.83
C ALA A 192 30.81 17.52 9.97
N SER A 193 31.44 17.36 11.14
CA SER A 193 32.45 16.32 11.39
C SER A 193 31.84 14.92 11.53
N PRO A 194 32.64 13.85 11.37
CA PRO A 194 32.16 12.47 11.51
C PRO A 194 31.43 12.23 12.84
N LYS A 195 30.19 11.76 12.75
CA LYS A 195 29.32 11.52 13.91
C LYS A 195 29.53 10.09 14.39
N VAL A 196 29.93 9.93 15.64
CA VAL A 196 30.10 8.63 16.28
C VAL A 196 29.01 8.49 17.32
N ALA A 197 28.02 7.63 17.07
CA ALA A 197 26.96 7.35 18.02
C ALA A 197 27.41 6.24 18.98
N LEU A 198 27.30 6.51 20.29
CA LEU A 198 27.39 5.49 21.33
C LEU A 198 25.98 5.21 21.85
N SER A 199 25.61 3.93 21.83
CA SER A 199 24.44 3.43 22.53
C SER A 199 24.81 2.18 23.32
N GLY A 200 24.14 1.96 24.45
CA GLY A 200 24.37 0.77 25.27
C GLY A 200 23.32 0.64 26.36
N GLY A 201 23.25 -0.55 26.97
CA GLY A 201 22.29 -0.83 28.03
C GLY A 201 22.57 -0.03 29.31
N THR A 202 21.52 0.23 30.08
CA THR A 202 21.61 0.90 31.40
C THR A 202 22.44 0.10 32.41
N ASP A 203 22.66 -1.18 32.16
CA ASP A 203 23.38 -2.09 33.05
C ASP A 203 24.84 -2.30 32.65
N PHE A 204 25.28 -1.73 31.52
CA PHE A 204 26.64 -1.86 31.05
C PHE A 204 27.54 -0.78 31.66
N ASN A 205 28.42 -1.14 32.59
CA ASN A 205 29.19 -0.20 33.40
C ASN A 205 30.72 -0.20 33.11
N ASP A 206 31.19 -0.90 32.09
CA ASP A 206 32.63 -0.92 31.75
C ASP A 206 33.02 0.32 30.93
N HIS A 207 33.10 1.46 31.60
CA HIS A 207 33.43 2.74 30.97
C HIS A 207 34.85 2.80 30.42
N ARG A 208 35.78 2.01 30.98
CA ARG A 208 37.17 1.94 30.49
C ARG A 208 37.22 1.32 29.10
N LEU A 209 36.45 0.27 28.87
CA LEU A 209 36.34 -0.33 27.55
C LEU A 209 35.74 0.65 26.53
N ILE A 210 34.71 1.40 26.93
CA ILE A 210 34.06 2.40 26.07
C ILE A 210 35.05 3.50 25.67
N TRP A 211 35.73 4.11 26.64
CA TRP A 211 36.76 5.12 26.37
C TRP A 211 37.89 4.59 25.50
N GLY A 212 38.41 3.39 25.79
CA GLY A 212 39.46 2.78 24.99
C GLY A 212 39.04 2.53 23.52
N LYS A 213 37.75 2.28 23.27
CA LYS A 213 37.22 2.18 21.91
C LYS A 213 37.01 3.54 21.25
N LEU A 214 36.51 4.54 21.98
CA LEU A 214 36.37 5.90 21.48
C LEU A 214 37.74 6.51 21.12
N ASP A 215 38.80 6.25 21.89
CA ASP A 215 40.16 6.69 21.59
C ASP A 215 40.71 6.06 20.28
N GLN A 216 40.39 4.78 20.04
CA GLN A 216 40.74 4.11 18.79
C GLN A 216 40.02 4.76 17.59
N VAL A 217 38.76 5.14 17.75
CA VAL A 217 37.98 5.81 16.70
C VAL A 217 38.50 7.23 16.47
N ARG A 218 38.82 7.96 17.54
CA ARG A 218 39.38 9.32 17.47
C ARG A 218 40.73 9.38 16.76
N THR A 219 41.55 8.34 16.89
CA THR A 219 42.79 8.21 16.12
C THR A 219 42.54 8.20 14.60
N LYS A 220 41.40 7.64 14.15
CA LYS A 220 41.02 7.58 12.72
C LYS A 220 40.22 8.81 12.27
N TYR A 221 39.44 9.40 13.17
CA TYR A 221 38.59 10.57 12.90
C TYR A 221 38.85 11.64 13.98
N PRO A 222 39.92 12.44 13.84
CA PRO A 222 40.34 13.38 14.90
C PRO A 222 39.27 14.40 15.28
N ASP A 223 38.46 14.81 14.30
CA ASP A 223 37.41 15.82 14.45
C ASP A 223 36.04 15.23 14.82
N MET A 224 35.96 13.95 15.18
CA MET A 224 34.69 13.28 15.44
C MET A 224 33.85 13.97 16.53
N VAL A 225 32.53 13.94 16.36
CA VAL A 225 31.56 14.35 17.38
C VAL A 225 30.88 13.11 17.95
N LEU A 226 30.98 12.95 19.27
CA LEU A 226 30.30 11.89 20.00
C LEU A 226 28.82 12.26 20.20
N LEU A 227 27.93 11.37 19.76
CA LEU A 227 26.50 11.44 20.05
C LEU A 227 26.15 10.37 21.09
N HIS A 228 25.49 10.76 22.19
CA HIS A 228 25.00 9.84 23.21
C HIS A 228 23.57 10.23 23.64
N GLY A 229 22.80 9.27 24.14
CA GLY A 229 21.38 9.47 24.53
C GLY A 229 21.16 10.24 25.83
N GLY A 230 22.23 10.64 26.53
CA GLY A 230 22.16 11.44 27.76
C GLY A 230 21.67 10.69 29.00
N SER A 231 21.64 9.35 29.00
CA SER A 231 21.25 8.59 30.19
C SER A 231 22.24 8.81 31.35
N PRO A 232 21.77 9.13 32.58
CA PRO A 232 22.64 9.33 33.74
C PRO A 232 23.15 8.01 34.35
N LYS A 233 23.02 6.87 33.65
CA LYS A 233 23.40 5.53 34.10
C LYS A 233 23.84 4.66 32.93
N GLY A 234 24.65 3.63 33.22
CA GLY A 234 25.07 2.61 32.26
C GLY A 234 26.11 3.11 31.27
N ALA A 235 26.04 2.61 30.04
CA ALA A 235 27.06 2.84 29.02
C ALA A 235 27.19 4.33 28.61
N GLU A 236 26.12 5.10 28.77
CA GLU A 236 26.07 6.50 28.35
C GLU A 236 26.53 7.48 29.45
N LEU A 237 26.82 6.99 30.67
CA LEU A 237 27.44 7.76 31.75
C LEU A 237 28.95 7.90 31.52
N ILE A 238 29.33 8.34 30.33
CA ILE A 238 30.70 8.72 29.98
C ILE A 238 30.81 10.20 29.62
N ALA A 239 29.70 10.94 29.70
CA ALA A 239 29.57 12.36 29.38
C ALA A 239 28.93 13.10 30.55
#